data_AF-A0AAD7IRP2-F1
#
_entry.id   AF-A0AAD7IRP2-F1
#
_cell.length_a   1.000
_cell.length_b   1.000
_cell.length_c   1.000
_cell.angle_alpha   90.00
_cell.angle_beta   90.00
_cell.angle_gamma   90.00
#
_symmetry.space_group_name_H-M   'P 1'
#
loop_
_entity.id
_entity.type
_entity.pdbx_description
1 polymer ?
#
loop_
_entity_poly.entity_id
_entity_poly.type
_entity_poly.pdbx_seq_one_letter_code
_entity_poly.pdbx_strand_id
1 'polypeptide(L)'
;WDSLTQSEFGEHLCKLFVSCGWSWNSISNAEFQLFFQKYLPSTTLPDRRLLSGSILTTETNKVIAKVRQQIEGKLATYSKDGWKNIAHTNVDTSMLSVE
;
A
#
# COMPACT_ATOMS: atom_id res chain seq x y z
N TRP A 1 -22.58 -5.25 6.13
CA TRP A 1 -21.55 -5.53 5.12
C TRP A 1 -21.25 -7.00 5.21
N ASP A 2 -21.33 -7.74 4.11
CA ASP A 2 -20.85 -9.12 4.11
C ASP A 2 -19.30 -9.13 4.18
N SER A 3 -18.75 -10.31 4.45
CA SER A 3 -17.30 -10.49 4.63
C SER A 3 -16.51 -10.12 3.38
N LEU A 4 -17.07 -10.35 2.19
CA LEU A 4 -16.42 -10.04 0.92
C LEU A 4 -16.29 -8.53 0.73
N THR A 5 -17.41 -7.81 0.86
CA THR A 5 -17.46 -6.34 0.72
C THR A 5 -16.54 -5.67 1.74
N GLN A 6 -16.49 -6.19 2.96
CA GLN A 6 -15.60 -5.67 4.01
C GLN A 6 -14.12 -5.91 3.70
N SER A 7 -13.78 -7.04 3.08
CA SER A 7 -12.42 -7.32 2.61
C SER A 7 -12.02 -6.38 1.48
N GLU A 8 -12.87 -6.23 0.46
CA GLU A 8 -12.64 -5.32 -0.67
C GLU A 8 -12.45 -3.87 -0.23
N PHE A 9 -13.23 -3.42 0.76
CA PHE A 9 -13.04 -2.11 1.37
C PHE A 9 -11.67 -1.94 2.01
N GLY A 10 -11.19 -2.94 2.77
CA GLY A 10 -9.86 -2.91 3.35
C GLY A 10 -8.75 -2.81 2.29
N GLU A 11 -8.87 -3.56 1.19
CA GLU A 11 -7.94 -3.51 0.06
C GLU A 11 -7.93 -2.13 -0.62
N HIS A 12 -9.10 -1.57 -0.91
CA HIS A 12 -9.22 -0.25 -1.54
C HIS A 12 -8.75 0.87 -0.62
N LEU A 13 -9.04 0.78 0.68
CA LEU A 13 -8.55 1.73 1.66
C LEU A 13 -7.03 1.70 1.76
N CYS A 14 -6.41 0.51 1.70
CA CYS A 14 -4.95 0.38 1.68
C CYS A 14 -4.34 1.06 0.44
N LYS A 15 -4.90 0.80 -0.75
CA LYS A 15 -4.49 1.45 -2.01
C LYS A 15 -4.63 2.97 -1.93
N LEU A 16 -5.73 3.47 -1.36
CA LEU A 16 -5.95 4.90 -1.16
C LEU A 16 -4.84 5.51 -0.29
N PHE A 17 -4.55 4.92 0.87
CA PHE A 17 -3.48 5.39 1.76
C PHE A 17 -2.13 5.46 1.07
N VAL A 18 -1.74 4.41 0.32
CA VAL A 18 -0.49 4.39 -0.45
C VAL A 18 -0.50 5.49 -1.51
N SER A 19 -1.57 5.60 -2.30
CA SER A 19 -1.65 6.56 -3.40
C SER A 19 -1.62 8.02 -2.95
N CYS A 20 -2.19 8.32 -1.78
CA CYS A 20 -2.22 9.66 -1.21
C CYS A 20 -1.04 9.96 -0.28
N GLY A 21 -0.13 9.00 -0.06
CA GLY A 21 0.98 9.15 0.89
C GLY A 21 0.50 9.39 2.33
N TRP A 22 -0.68 8.89 2.69
CA TRP A 22 -1.24 9.09 4.02
C TRP A 22 -0.49 8.26 5.07
N SER A 23 -0.24 8.87 6.22
CA SER A 23 0.31 8.15 7.37
C SER A 23 -0.64 7.04 7.79
N TRP A 24 -0.11 5.84 8.05
CA TRP A 24 -0.89 4.75 8.63
C TRP A 24 -1.52 5.11 9.98
N ASN A 25 -0.93 6.06 10.72
CA ASN A 25 -1.49 6.55 11.97
C ASN A 25 -2.81 7.33 11.77
N SER A 26 -3.08 7.83 10.55
CA SER A 26 -4.31 8.56 10.24
C SER A 26 -5.56 7.70 10.49
N ILE A 27 -5.49 6.38 10.27
CA ILE A 27 -6.64 5.52 10.52
C ILE A 27 -6.98 5.40 12.00
N SER A 28 -6.00 5.58 12.90
CA SER A 28 -6.22 5.56 14.36
C SER A 28 -6.64 6.93 14.90
N ASN A 29 -6.71 7.97 14.07
CA ASN A 29 -7.12 9.30 14.51
C ASN A 29 -8.63 9.33 14.82
N ALA A 30 -9.02 9.98 15.92
CA ALA A 30 -10.41 10.02 16.35
C ALA A 30 -11.34 10.72 15.36
N GLU A 31 -10.95 11.85 14.77
CA GLU A 31 -11.76 12.55 13.77
C GLU A 31 -11.92 11.73 12.48
N PHE A 32 -10.88 11.00 12.09
CA PHE A 32 -10.96 10.07 10.96
C PHE A 32 -11.98 8.96 11.23
N GLN A 33 -11.92 8.34 12.41
CA GLN A 33 -12.89 7.31 12.82
C GLN A 33 -14.32 7.85 12.90
N LEU A 34 -14.51 9.05 13.47
CA LEU A 34 -15.82 9.71 13.55
C LEU A 34 -16.38 10.04 12.16
N PHE A 35 -15.54 10.48 11.23
CA PHE A 35 -15.94 10.74 9.84
C PHE A 35 -16.49 9.47 9.18
N PHE A 36 -15.75 8.35 9.25
CA PHE A 36 -16.20 7.09 8.67
C PHE A 36 -17.42 6.52 9.40
N GLN A 37 -17.49 6.64 10.72
CA GLN A 37 -18.66 6.22 11.48
C GLN A 37 -19.91 7.03 11.08
N LYS A 38 -19.77 8.32 10.80
CA LYS A 38 -20.89 9.18 10.39
C LYS A 38 -21.40 8.88 8.99
N TYR A 39 -20.50 8.74 8.01
CA TYR A 39 -20.87 8.62 6.61
C TYR A 39 -20.93 7.17 6.10
N LEU A 40 -20.26 6.23 6.80
CA LEU A 40 -20.18 4.82 6.47
C LEU A 40 -20.33 3.94 7.75
N PRO A 41 -21.44 4.07 8.50
CA PRO A 41 -21.60 3.48 9.84
C PRO A 41 -21.54 1.95 9.87
N SER A 42 -21.84 1.28 8.76
CA SER A 42 -21.84 -0.18 8.67
C SER A 42 -20.49 -0.77 8.28
N THR A 43 -19.46 0.07 8.06
CA THR A 43 -18.09 -0.38 7.80
C THR A 43 -17.31 -0.55 9.10
N THR A 44 -16.47 -1.58 9.15
CA THR A 44 -15.45 -1.69 10.18
C THR A 44 -14.13 -1.19 9.63
N LEU A 45 -13.57 -0.13 10.23
CA LEU A 45 -12.24 0.33 9.85
C LEU A 45 -11.18 -0.66 10.34
N PRO A 46 -10.22 -1.08 9.49
CA PRO A 46 -9.10 -1.89 9.93
C PRO A 46 -8.18 -1.11 10.87
N ASP A 47 -7.57 -1.79 11.83
CA ASP A 47 -6.50 -1.18 12.62
C ASP A 47 -5.29 -0.86 11.73
N ARG A 48 -4.49 0.15 12.13
CA ARG A 48 -3.28 0.55 11.43
C ARG A 48 -2.33 -0.61 11.18
N ARG A 49 -2.21 -1.55 12.14
CA ARG A 49 -1.32 -2.71 12.03
C ARG A 49 -1.81 -3.70 10.98
N LEU A 50 -3.13 -3.81 10.81
CA LEU A 50 -3.73 -4.66 9.80
C LEU A 50 -3.56 -4.03 8.40
N LEU A 51 -3.86 -2.73 8.30
CA LEU A 51 -3.78 -1.98 7.04
C LEU A 51 -2.34 -1.88 6.52
N SER A 52 -1.38 -1.53 7.39
CA SER A 52 0.04 -1.46 7.04
C SER A 52 0.76 -2.81 7.10
N GLY A 53 0.05 -3.88 7.47
CA GLY A 53 0.59 -5.21 7.67
C GLY A 53 0.05 -6.18 6.62
N SER A 54 -0.79 -7.12 7.04
CA SER A 54 -1.23 -8.22 6.19
C SER A 54 -1.98 -7.75 4.94
N ILE A 55 -2.76 -6.67 5.02
CA ILE A 55 -3.46 -6.11 3.85
C ILE A 55 -2.43 -5.56 2.85
N LEU A 56 -1.51 -4.69 3.30
CA LEU A 56 -0.44 -4.15 2.45
C LEU A 56 0.42 -5.26 1.83
N THR A 57 0.80 -6.28 2.61
CA THR A 57 1.57 -7.43 2.11
C THR A 57 0.81 -8.18 1.02
N THR A 58 -0.48 -8.40 1.20
CA THR A 58 -1.33 -9.09 0.21
C THR A 58 -1.42 -8.29 -1.09
N GLU A 59 -1.69 -6.99 -1.01
CA GLU A 59 -1.74 -6.11 -2.18
C GLU A 59 -0.39 -5.98 -2.89
N THR A 60 0.70 -5.91 -2.11
CA THR A 60 2.07 -5.89 -2.65
C THR A 60 2.38 -7.17 -3.42
N ASN A 61 2.00 -8.33 -2.88
CA ASN A 61 2.20 -9.61 -3.56
C ASN A 61 1.40 -9.71 -4.86
N LYS A 62 0.15 -9.21 -4.87
CA LYS A 62 -0.66 -9.12 -6.11
C LYS A 62 0.04 -8.27 -7.17
N VAL A 63 0.58 -7.11 -6.78
CA VAL A 63 1.32 -6.22 -7.70
C VAL A 63 2.62 -6.88 -8.18
N ILE A 64 3.41 -7.48 -7.29
CA ILE A 64 4.65 -8.18 -7.66
C ILE A 64 4.36 -9.31 -8.66
N ALA A 65 3.32 -10.12 -8.41
CA ALA A 65 2.94 -11.21 -9.32
C ALA A 65 2.56 -10.67 -10.70
N LYS A 66 1.75 -9.59 -10.75
CA LYS A 66 1.37 -8.93 -11.99
C LYS A 66 2.58 -8.37 -12.75
N VAL A 67 3.49 -7.69 -12.04
CA VAL A 67 4.73 -7.17 -12.64
C VAL A 67 5.59 -8.31 -13.18
N ARG A 68 5.78 -9.39 -12.41
CA ARG A 68 6.53 -10.58 -12.86
C ARG A 68 5.99 -11.15 -14.17
N GLN A 69 4.67 -11.31 -14.27
CA GLN A 69 4.02 -11.78 -15.48
C GLN A 69 4.25 -10.83 -16.67
N GLN A 70 4.37 -9.52 -16.42
CA GLN A 70 4.60 -8.53 -17.46
C GLN A 70 6.05 -8.46 -17.94
N ILE A 71 7.02 -8.89 -17.14
CA ILE A 71 8.46 -8.84 -17.45
C ILE A 71 9.04 -10.18 -17.93
N GLU A 72 8.36 -11.29 -17.66
CA GLU A 72 8.85 -12.62 -17.99
C GLU A 72 9.09 -12.77 -19.50
N GLY A 73 10.30 -13.21 -19.86
CA GLY A 73 10.72 -13.40 -21.25
C GLY A 73 11.08 -12.12 -22.01
N LYS A 74 11.06 -10.94 -21.37
CA LYS A 74 11.40 -9.66 -22.00
C LYS A 74 12.81 -9.19 -21.67
N LEU A 75 13.35 -8.33 -22.53
CA LEU A 75 14.59 -7.63 -22.26
C LEU A 75 14.31 -6.52 -21.23
N ALA A 76 15.06 -6.53 -20.13
CA ALA A 76 14.93 -5.55 -19.07
C ALA A 76 16.28 -4.88 -18.77
N THR A 77 16.27 -3.56 -18.62
CA THR A 77 17.39 -2.78 -18.09
C THR A 77 17.14 -2.47 -16.62
N TYR A 78 18.05 -2.92 -15.76
CA TYR A 78 18.05 -2.61 -14.32
C TYR A 78 18.95 -1.42 -14.03
N SER A 79 18.40 -0.41 -13.36
CA SER A 79 19.13 0.76 -12.87
C SER A 79 19.06 0.80 -11.34
N LYS A 80 20.21 1.00 -10.69
CA LYS A 80 20.31 1.20 -9.25
C LYS A 80 20.99 2.54 -8.97
N ASP A 81 20.39 3.35 -8.13
CA ASP A 81 20.97 4.61 -7.65
C ASP A 81 20.96 4.61 -6.12
N GLY A 82 22.03 5.13 -5.51
CA GLY A 82 22.24 5.09 -4.07
C GLY A 82 22.89 6.37 -3.56
N TRP A 83 22.32 6.96 -2.51
CA TRP A 83 22.86 8.15 -1.86
C TRP A 83 22.75 8.06 -0.33
N LYS A 84 23.44 8.97 0.39
CA LYS A 84 23.28 9.13 1.84
C LYS A 84 22.34 10.29 2.12
N ASN A 85 21.35 10.09 2.99
CA ASN A 85 20.52 11.18 3.49
C ASN A 85 21.28 12.06 4.51
N ILE A 86 20.65 13.14 4.97
CA ILE A 86 21.22 14.08 5.96
C ILE A 86 21.55 13.38 7.30
N ALA A 87 20.86 12.30 7.62
CA ALA A 87 21.13 11.45 8.78
C ALA A 87 22.18 10.35 8.51
N HIS A 88 22.97 10.47 7.44
CA HIS A 88 23.98 9.49 6.99
C HIS A 88 23.46 8.06 6.79
N THR A 89 22.15 7.91 6.60
CA THR A 89 21.52 6.62 6.25
C THR A 89 21.60 6.42 4.75
N ASN A 90 21.99 5.22 4.32
CA ASN A 90 21.99 4.85 2.91
C ASN A 90 20.54 4.73 2.41
N VAL A 91 20.25 5.36 1.28
CA VAL A 91 18.99 5.27 0.55
C VAL A 91 19.32 4.67 -0.81
N ASP A 92 18.77 3.49 -1.07
CA ASP A 92 18.92 2.78 -2.34
C ASP A 92 17.59 2.86 -3.10
N THR A 93 17.68 3.17 -4.38
CA THR A 93 16.56 3.11 -5.32
C THR A 93 16.89 2.16 -6.46
N SER A 94 15.86 1.55 -7.03
CA SER A 94 15.99 0.57 -8.09
C SER A 94 14.85 0.73 -9.07
N MET A 95 15.17 0.67 -10.36
CA MET A 95 14.21 0.77 -11.45
C MET A 95 14.48 -0.33 -12.47
N LEU A 96 13.40 -0.87 -13.03
CA LEU A 96 13.43 -1.83 -14.14
C LEU A 96 12.67 -1.19 -15.31
N SER A 97 13.35 -1.00 -16.42
CA SER A 97 12.75 -0.64 -17.72
C SER A 97 12.67 -1.89 -18.59
N VAL A 98 11.52 -2.16 -19.20
CA VAL A 98 11.25 -3.42 -19.91
C VAL A 98 10.71 -3.10 -21.31
N GLU A 99 11.27 -3.74 -22.33
CA GLU A 99 10.86 -3.61 -23.75
C GLU A 99 9.75 -4.59 -24.15
#